data_AF-A0AAN0JDY2-F1
#
_entry.id   AF-A0AAN0JDY2-F1
#
_cell.length_a   1.000
_cell.length_b   1.000
_cell.length_c   1.000
_cell.angle_alpha   90.00
_cell.angle_beta   90.00
_cell.angle_gamma   90.00
#
_symmetry.space_group_name_H-M   'P 1'
#
loop_
_entity.id
_entity.type
_entity.pdbx_description
1 polymer ?
#
loop_
_entity_poly.entity_id
_entity_poly.type
_entity_poly.pdbx_seq_one_letter_code
_entity_poly.pdbx_strand_id
1 'polypeptide(L)'
;TNYYPFPFVFIVRIRGTNYPSPHGIPIDLLDRLLIISTKPYTEKEIKQILTIRCEEEDVEMSEEALEILTRIGMETSLRYSIQLITAASLACRKRKGTEVDVDDIKRVYSLFLDEHRSTQFLQEYQDQFLFSEDTSKPPAPPPSNEQMETA
;
A
#
# COMPACT_ATOMS: atom_id res chain seq x y z
N THR A 1 -27.19 -5.45 0.38
CA THR A 1 -28.01 -4.34 0.90
C THR A 1 -27.49 -3.88 2.26
N ASN A 2 -26.39 -3.12 2.26
CA ASN A 2 -25.94 -2.38 3.44
C ASN A 2 -25.51 -1.00 2.92
N TYR A 3 -26.51 -0.16 2.66
CA TYR A 3 -26.35 1.20 2.18
C TYR A 3 -26.22 2.10 3.41
N TYR A 4 -25.01 2.23 3.94
CA TYR A 4 -24.72 3.27 4.93
C TYR A 4 -24.42 4.58 4.18
N PRO A 5 -24.99 5.72 4.60
CA PRO A 5 -24.91 6.98 3.86
C PRO A 5 -23.52 7.64 3.89
N PHE A 6 -22.53 7.03 4.58
CA PHE A 6 -21.18 7.57 4.73
C PHE A 6 -20.14 6.56 4.23
N PRO A 7 -19.66 6.68 2.99
CA PRO A 7 -18.68 5.73 2.41
C PRO A 7 -17.31 5.73 3.10
N PHE A 8 -17.06 6.68 4.01
CA PHE A 8 -15.77 6.85 4.71
C PHE A 8 -15.71 6.25 6.11
N VAL A 9 -16.83 5.79 6.67
CA VAL A 9 -16.87 5.21 8.01
C VAL A 9 -16.68 3.70 7.91
N PHE A 10 -15.46 3.22 8.13
CA PHE A 10 -15.17 1.80 8.19
C PHE A 10 -15.60 1.22 9.54
N ILE A 11 -16.35 0.11 9.51
CA ILE A 11 -16.77 -0.62 10.70
C ILE A 11 -15.68 -1.62 11.06
N VAL A 12 -15.06 -1.42 12.22
CA VAL A 12 -14.01 -2.29 12.73
C VAL A 12 -14.36 -2.72 14.15
N ARG A 13 -13.96 -3.93 14.51
CA ARG A 13 -14.13 -4.47 15.86
C ARG A 13 -13.27 -3.68 16.84
N ILE A 14 -13.85 -3.26 17.96
CA ILE A 14 -13.11 -2.57 19.03
C ILE A 14 -12.06 -3.54 19.56
N ARG A 15 -10.78 -3.14 19.53
CA ARG A 15 -9.68 -3.96 20.03
C ARG A 15 -9.94 -4.36 21.48
N GLY A 16 -9.93 -5.66 21.77
CA GLY A 16 -10.20 -6.21 23.10
C GLY A 16 -11.67 -6.58 23.38
N THR A 17 -12.62 -6.28 22.49
CA THR A 17 -14.03 -6.72 22.64
C THR A 17 -14.53 -7.40 21.37
N ASN A 18 -15.67 -8.10 21.40
CA ASN A 18 -16.28 -8.70 20.19
C ASN A 18 -17.23 -7.73 19.44
N TYR A 19 -17.33 -6.47 19.86
CA TYR A 19 -18.32 -5.54 19.33
C TYR A 19 -17.77 -4.73 18.13
N PRO A 20 -18.50 -4.68 17.00
CA PRO A 20 -18.18 -3.80 15.89
C PRO A 20 -18.59 -2.36 16.21
N SER A 21 -17.76 -1.40 15.78
CA SER A 21 -18.05 0.03 15.96
C SER A 21 -17.46 0.87 14.82
N PRO A 22 -18.06 2.03 14.49
CA PRO A 22 -17.45 3.00 13.59
C PRO A 22 -16.02 3.37 14.04
N HIS A 23 -15.06 3.31 13.12
CA HIS A 23 -13.64 3.57 13.38
C HIS A 23 -12.98 2.66 14.45
N GLY A 24 -13.69 1.63 14.95
CA GLY A 24 -13.24 0.80 16.07
C GLY A 24 -13.20 1.53 17.42
N ILE A 25 -13.92 2.64 17.56
CA ILE A 25 -13.98 3.49 18.76
C ILE A 25 -15.27 3.19 19.55
N PRO A 26 -15.26 3.09 20.89
CA PRO A 26 -16.49 2.91 21.66
C PRO A 26 -17.47 4.10 21.48
N ILE A 27 -18.77 3.80 21.47
CA ILE A 27 -19.82 4.79 21.14
C ILE A 27 -19.86 6.01 22.08
N ASP A 28 -19.59 5.82 23.38
CA ASP A 28 -19.52 6.92 24.35
C ASP A 28 -18.39 7.92 24.03
N LEU A 29 -17.32 7.46 23.39
CA LEU A 29 -16.26 8.36 22.92
C LEU A 29 -16.65 9.01 21.59
N LEU A 30 -17.31 8.27 20.69
CA LEU A 30 -17.77 8.79 19.41
C LEU A 30 -18.71 9.99 19.58
N ASP A 31 -19.62 9.92 20.56
CA ASP A 31 -20.57 10.99 20.87
C ASP A 31 -19.91 12.29 21.36
N ARG A 32 -18.64 12.23 21.77
CA ARG A 32 -17.85 13.39 22.23
C ARG A 32 -16.91 13.93 21.15
N LEU A 33 -16.86 13.31 19.98
CA LEU A 33 -15.93 13.67 18.90
C LEU A 33 -16.65 14.43 17.78
N LEU A 34 -15.98 15.48 17.28
CA LEU A 34 -16.37 16.13 16.03
C LEU A 34 -15.66 15.43 14.86
N ILE A 35 -16.42 14.74 14.02
CA ILE A 35 -15.88 14.03 12.86
C ILE A 35 -15.80 15.00 11.67
N ILE A 36 -14.59 15.26 11.19
CA ILE A 36 -14.34 16.04 9.96
C ILE A 36 -13.92 15.07 8.85
N SER A 37 -14.73 14.94 7.80
CA SER A 37 -14.41 14.06 6.67
C SER A 37 -13.49 14.74 5.67
N THR A 38 -12.38 14.10 5.32
CA THR A 38 -11.55 14.47 4.18
C THR A 38 -12.05 13.80 2.90
N LYS A 39 -11.79 14.43 1.76
CA LYS A 39 -12.09 13.89 0.42
C LYS A 39 -10.80 13.44 -0.26
N PRO A 40 -10.84 12.43 -1.14
CA PRO A 40 -9.68 12.06 -1.94
C PRO A 40 -9.26 13.21 -2.85
N TYR A 41 -7.96 13.32 -3.09
CA TYR A 41 -7.41 14.33 -3.98
C TYR A 41 -7.78 14.07 -5.43
N THR A 42 -7.97 15.15 -6.17
CA THR A 42 -8.11 15.14 -7.64
C THR A 42 -6.73 15.11 -8.31
N GLU A 43 -6.69 14.68 -9.57
CA GLU A 43 -5.43 14.59 -10.35
C GLU A 43 -4.65 15.92 -10.36
N LYS A 44 -5.35 17.05 -10.48
CA LYS A 44 -4.75 18.39 -10.45
C LYS A 44 -4.10 18.71 -9.11
N GLU A 45 -4.76 18.35 -8.01
CA GLU A 45 -4.23 18.53 -6.66
C GLU A 45 -3.02 17.62 -6.43
N ILE A 46 -3.04 16.39 -6.94
CA ILE A 46 -1.88 15.49 -6.86
C ILE A 46 -0.69 16.07 -7.62
N LYS A 47 -0.87 16.53 -8.86
CA LYS A 47 0.21 17.17 -9.64
C LYS A 47 0.81 18.34 -8.86
N GLN A 48 -0.02 19.20 -8.29
CA GLN A 48 0.43 20.35 -7.49
C GLN A 48 1.19 19.93 -6.23
N ILE A 49 0.71 18.92 -5.50
CA ILE A 49 1.42 18.40 -4.32
C ILE A 49 2.79 17.86 -4.72
N LEU A 50 2.87 17.11 -5.82
CA LEU A 50 4.14 16.57 -6.31
C LEU A 50 5.10 17.68 -6.75
N THR A 51 4.62 18.73 -7.43
CA THR A 51 5.45 19.90 -7.77
C THR A 51 6.06 20.54 -6.53
N ILE A 52 5.26 20.82 -5.50
CA ILE A 52 5.75 21.40 -4.24
C ILE A 52 6.79 20.48 -3.58
N ARG A 53 6.63 19.16 -3.70
CA ARG A 53 7.59 18.19 -3.15
C ARG A 53 8.89 18.15 -3.94
N CYS A 54 8.85 18.27 -5.26
CA CYS A 54 10.06 18.40 -6.07
C CYS A 54 10.82 19.69 -5.75
N GLU A 55 10.11 20.81 -5.54
CA GLU A 55 10.71 22.07 -5.12
C GLU A 55 11.35 21.97 -3.73
N GLU A 56 10.66 21.36 -2.76
CA GLU A 56 11.19 21.21 -1.38
C GLU A 56 12.39 20.25 -1.29
N GLU A 57 12.46 19.23 -2.15
CA GLU A 57 13.58 18.29 -2.22
C GLU A 57 14.73 18.77 -3.14
N ASP A 58 14.63 19.97 -3.72
CA ASP A 58 15.57 20.52 -4.71
C ASP A 58 15.82 19.56 -5.90
N VAL A 59 14.74 18.94 -6.41
CA VAL A 59 14.80 17.99 -7.53
C VAL A 59 14.20 18.61 -8.79
N GLU A 60 15.03 18.83 -9.79
CA GLU A 60 14.58 19.23 -11.13
C GLU A 60 13.99 18.01 -11.87
N MET A 61 12.72 18.11 -12.27
CA MET A 61 12.02 17.07 -13.04
C MET A 61 11.50 17.62 -14.37
N SER A 62 11.52 16.79 -15.42
CA SER A 62 10.86 17.13 -16.67
C SER A 62 9.33 17.13 -16.53
N GLU A 63 8.63 17.90 -17.35
CA GLU A 63 7.16 17.99 -17.29
C GLU A 63 6.50 16.63 -17.62
N GLU A 64 7.07 15.89 -18.58
CA GLU A 64 6.62 14.53 -18.94
C GLU A 64 6.78 13.54 -17.78
N ALA A 65 7.91 13.63 -17.04
CA ALA A 65 8.15 12.82 -15.85
C ALA A 65 7.11 13.10 -14.76
N LEU A 66 6.77 14.38 -14.53
CA LEU A 66 5.77 14.78 -13.55
C LEU A 66 4.36 14.27 -13.91
N GLU A 67 3.98 14.28 -15.18
CA GLU A 67 2.70 13.73 -15.64
C GLU A 67 2.59 12.23 -15.40
N ILE A 68 3.63 11.47 -15.72
CA ILE A 68 3.67 10.02 -15.47
C ILE A 68 3.61 9.73 -13.97
N LEU A 69 4.35 10.48 -13.16
CA LEU A 69 4.34 10.32 -11.71
C LEU A 69 2.96 10.64 -11.10
N THR A 70 2.26 11.62 -11.67
CA THR A 70 0.88 11.97 -11.28
C THR A 70 -0.08 10.82 -11.58
N ARG A 71 0.02 10.20 -12.76
CA ARG A 71 -0.78 9.01 -13.11
C ARG A 71 -0.50 7.84 -12.17
N ILE A 72 0.78 7.57 -11.87
CA ILE A 72 1.16 6.55 -10.89
C ILE A 72 0.54 6.85 -9.52
N GLY A 73 0.52 8.13 -9.10
CA GLY A 73 -0.07 8.55 -7.83
C GLY A 73 -1.58 8.39 -7.76
N MET A 74 -2.27 8.50 -8.89
CA MET A 74 -3.71 8.24 -9.02
C MET A 74 -4.03 6.73 -8.98
N GLU A 75 -3.21 5.90 -9.61
CA GLU A 75 -3.41 4.44 -9.68
C GLU A 75 -3.00 3.73 -8.38
N THR A 76 -2.01 4.26 -7.66
CA THR A 76 -1.44 3.64 -6.45
C THR A 76 -1.74 4.46 -5.20
N SER A 77 -0.77 5.24 -4.73
CA SER A 77 -0.94 6.16 -3.60
C SER A 77 0.00 7.36 -3.73
N LEU A 78 -0.45 8.50 -3.21
CA LEU A 78 0.37 9.72 -3.15
C LEU A 78 1.68 9.50 -2.37
N ARG A 79 1.64 8.67 -1.32
CA ARG A 79 2.83 8.33 -0.53
C ARG A 79 3.89 7.64 -1.38
N TYR A 80 3.47 6.68 -2.21
CA TYR A 80 4.38 5.97 -3.09
C TYR A 80 5.01 6.91 -4.13
N SER A 81 4.22 7.78 -4.76
CA SER A 81 4.76 8.78 -5.70
C SER A 81 5.80 9.70 -5.07
N ILE A 82 5.62 10.15 -3.83
CA ILE A 82 6.62 10.99 -3.14
C ILE A 82 7.92 10.20 -2.91
N GLN A 83 7.84 8.93 -2.50
CA GLN A 83 9.03 8.09 -2.33
C GLN A 83 9.78 7.88 -3.65
N LEU A 84 9.06 7.81 -4.77
CA LEU A 84 9.65 7.71 -6.10
C LEU A 84 10.41 8.98 -6.49
N ILE A 85 10.04 10.18 -6.02
CA ILE A 85 10.78 11.43 -6.28
C ILE A 85 12.21 11.29 -5.78
N THR A 86 12.38 10.94 -4.51
CA THR A 86 13.69 10.80 -3.88
C THR A 86 14.52 9.67 -4.52
N ALA A 87 13.87 8.56 -4.88
CA ALA A 87 14.58 7.45 -5.51
C ALA A 87 14.96 7.76 -6.98
N ALA A 88 14.13 8.51 -7.71
CA ALA A 88 14.41 8.96 -9.07
C ALA A 88 15.51 10.01 -9.10
N SER A 89 15.59 10.90 -8.11
CA SER A 89 16.71 11.85 -7.98
C SER A 89 18.03 11.12 -7.76
N LEU A 90 18.06 10.04 -6.97
CA LEU A 90 19.25 9.21 -6.80
C LEU A 90 19.63 8.47 -8.09
N ALA A 91 18.65 7.97 -8.85
CA ALA A 91 18.87 7.34 -10.15
C ALA A 91 19.47 8.32 -11.17
N CYS A 92 18.92 9.54 -11.23
CA CYS A 92 19.43 10.61 -12.09
C CYS A 92 20.86 11.02 -11.71
N ARG A 93 21.14 11.22 -10.41
CA ARG A 93 22.50 11.50 -9.92
C ARG A 93 23.48 10.40 -10.29
N LYS A 94 23.06 9.14 -10.30
CA LYS A 94 23.88 8.00 -10.73
C LYS A 94 24.20 8.06 -12.24
N ARG A 95 23.27 8.53 -13.08
CA ARG A 95 23.54 8.78 -14.52
C ARG A 95 24.36 10.05 -14.76
N LYS A 96 24.61 10.85 -13.71
CA LYS A 96 25.20 12.19 -13.76
C LYS A 96 24.32 13.18 -14.55
N GLY A 97 23.00 12.97 -14.52
CA GLY A 97 22.03 13.92 -15.03
C GLY A 97 21.76 15.03 -14.02
N THR A 98 21.31 16.19 -14.51
CA THR A 98 20.84 17.31 -13.70
C THR A 98 19.33 17.27 -13.49
N GLU A 99 18.58 16.85 -14.53
CA GLU A 99 17.13 16.70 -14.50
C GLU A 99 16.70 15.23 -14.51
N VAL A 100 15.66 14.91 -13.74
CA VAL A 100 15.02 13.59 -13.74
C VAL A 100 14.14 13.44 -14.96
N ASP A 101 14.37 12.35 -15.69
CA ASP A 101 13.62 12.02 -16.90
C ASP A 101 12.67 10.82 -16.68
N VAL A 102 11.80 10.56 -17.66
CA VAL A 102 10.84 9.46 -17.64
C VAL A 102 11.51 8.09 -17.44
N ASP A 103 12.70 7.90 -18.01
CA ASP A 103 13.46 6.66 -17.88
C ASP A 103 13.93 6.40 -16.44
N ASP A 104 14.27 7.45 -15.70
CA ASP A 104 14.64 7.33 -14.29
C ASP A 104 13.43 6.87 -13.45
N ILE A 105 12.24 7.43 -13.72
CA ILE A 105 10.99 7.02 -13.05
C ILE A 105 10.63 5.57 -13.38
N LYS A 106 10.67 5.18 -14.65
CA LYS A 106 10.40 3.78 -15.09
C LYS A 106 11.35 2.80 -14.41
N ARG A 107 12.64 3.16 -14.34
CA ARG A 107 13.65 2.34 -13.67
C ARG A 107 13.29 2.15 -12.20
N VAL A 108 13.01 3.22 -11.48
CA VAL A 108 12.67 3.15 -10.05
C VAL A 108 11.36 2.41 -9.82
N TYR A 109 10.35 2.61 -10.66
CA TYR A 109 9.07 1.89 -10.60
C TYR A 109 9.20 0.37 -10.82
N SER A 110 10.24 -0.08 -11.53
CA SER A 110 10.55 -1.51 -11.65
C SER A 110 11.30 -2.07 -10.44
N LEU A 111 12.08 -1.23 -9.74
CA LEU A 111 12.87 -1.63 -8.57
C LEU A 111 12.04 -1.67 -7.29
N PHE A 112 11.12 -0.73 -7.14
CA PHE A 112 10.26 -0.61 -5.96
C PHE A 112 8.84 -1.02 -6.34
N LEU A 113 8.23 -1.86 -5.51
CA LEU A 113 6.87 -2.35 -5.69
C LEU A 113 5.94 -1.57 -4.76
N ASP A 114 4.75 -1.24 -5.26
CA ASP A 114 3.64 -0.75 -4.45
C ASP A 114 2.94 -1.88 -3.68
N GLU A 115 2.05 -1.51 -2.75
CA GLU A 115 1.31 -2.47 -1.92
C GLU A 115 0.47 -3.46 -2.75
N HIS A 116 -0.20 -3.00 -3.81
CA HIS A 116 -1.04 -3.88 -4.62
C HIS A 116 -0.19 -4.85 -5.44
N ARG A 117 0.90 -4.39 -6.06
CA ARG A 117 1.80 -5.28 -6.81
C ARG A 117 2.55 -6.24 -5.89
N SER A 118 2.96 -5.80 -4.71
CA SER A 118 3.66 -6.68 -3.74
C SER A 118 2.74 -7.76 -3.16
N THR A 119 1.47 -7.45 -2.87
CA THR A 119 0.50 -8.46 -2.43
C THR A 119 0.20 -9.49 -3.51
N GLN A 120 0.07 -9.07 -4.78
CA GLN A 120 -0.08 -10.00 -5.91
C GLN A 120 1.15 -10.89 -6.08
N PHE A 121 2.35 -10.30 -6.03
CA PHE A 121 3.59 -11.06 -6.08
C PHE A 121 3.67 -12.09 -4.94
N LEU A 122 3.29 -11.72 -3.71
CA LEU A 122 3.25 -12.68 -2.61
C LEU A 122 2.22 -13.80 -2.83
N GLN A 123 1.09 -13.50 -3.48
CA GLN A 123 0.06 -14.50 -3.82
C GLN A 123 0.53 -15.50 -4.88
N GLU A 124 1.26 -15.03 -5.90
CA GLU A 124 1.78 -15.91 -6.96
C GLU A 124 2.91 -16.83 -6.48
N TYR A 125 3.71 -16.37 -5.53
CA TYR A 125 4.88 -17.10 -5.04
C TYR A 125 4.66 -17.73 -3.65
N GLN A 126 3.39 -17.88 -3.20
CA GLN A 126 3.05 -18.43 -1.87
C GLN A 126 3.79 -19.73 -1.58
N ASP A 127 3.83 -20.66 -2.54
CA ASP A 127 4.45 -21.99 -2.37
C ASP A 127 5.95 -21.93 -2.01
N GLN A 128 6.62 -20.83 -2.31
CA GLN A 128 8.05 -20.63 -2.03
C GLN A 128 8.31 -19.95 -0.68
N PHE A 129 7.26 -19.43 -0.02
CA PHE A 129 7.37 -18.78 1.29
C PHE A 129 7.17 -19.77 2.44
N LEU A 130 7.93 -19.53 3.51
CA LEU A 130 8.12 -20.44 4.65
C LEU A 130 6.82 -20.78 5.42
N PHE A 131 5.77 -19.99 5.26
CA PHE A 131 4.50 -20.10 5.99
C PHE A 131 3.31 -20.13 5.04
N SER A 132 3.34 -21.05 4.08
CA SER A 132 2.12 -21.49 3.41
C SER A 132 1.54 -22.63 4.21
N GLU A 133 0.93 -22.30 5.36
CA GLU A 133 -0.07 -23.20 5.91
C GLU A 133 -1.22 -23.25 4.90
N ASP A 134 -1.24 -24.31 4.09
CA ASP A 134 -2.38 -24.70 3.29
C ASP A 134 -3.62 -24.73 4.20
N THR A 135 -4.34 -23.63 4.31
CA THR A 135 -5.67 -23.58 4.97
C THR A 135 -6.70 -24.47 4.26
N SER A 136 -6.31 -25.10 3.15
CA SER A 136 -7.08 -26.04 2.33
C SER A 136 -6.74 -27.51 2.57
N LYS A 137 -5.69 -27.86 3.33
CA LYS A 137 -5.32 -29.27 3.56
C LYS A 137 -5.94 -29.76 4.88
N PRO A 138 -6.84 -30.77 4.87
CA PRO A 138 -7.34 -31.35 6.10
C PRO A 138 -6.18 -31.92 6.92
N PRO A 139 -6.25 -31.86 8.26
CA PRO A 139 -5.18 -32.34 9.13
C PRO A 139 -4.87 -33.80 8.80
N ALA A 140 -3.59 -34.10 8.59
CA ALA A 140 -3.14 -35.46 8.34
C ALA A 140 -3.61 -36.38 9.48
N PRO A 141 -4.18 -37.56 9.18
CA PRO A 141 -4.57 -38.50 10.22
C PRO A 141 -3.34 -38.91 11.04
N PRO A 142 -3.48 -39.09 12.36
CA PRO A 142 -2.38 -39.50 13.22
C PRO A 142 -1.80 -40.85 12.74
N PRO A 143 -0.49 -41.06 12.87
CA PRO A 143 0.15 -42.29 12.44
C PRO A 143 -0.44 -43.49 13.19
N SER A 144 -0.78 -44.55 12.44
CA SER A 144 -1.28 -45.80 12.99
C SER A 144 -0.22 -46.42 13.90
N ASN A 145 -0.67 -46.84 15.08
CA ASN A 145 0.13 -47.32 16.19
C ASN A 145 0.61 -48.78 15.97
N GLU A 146 1.26 -49.06 14.84
CA GLU A 146 1.67 -50.42 14.44
C GLU A 146 3.21 -50.62 14.35
N GLN A 147 4.02 -49.72 14.93
CA GLN A 147 5.47 -49.90 15.00
C GLN A 147 6.02 -50.06 16.44
N MET A 148 5.23 -50.65 17.35
CA MET A 148 5.67 -50.93 18.74
C MET A 148 5.58 -52.40 19.20
N GLU A 149 5.47 -53.37 18.28
CA GLU A 149 5.57 -54.80 18.62
C GLU A 149 6.65 -55.52 17.79
N THR A 150 7.92 -55.15 18.02
CA THR A 150 9.03 -56.13 18.02
C THR A 150 10.10 -55.66 19.00
N ALA A 151 9.89 -55.97 20.28
CA ALA A 151 10.92 -56.15 21.30
C ALA A 151 10.36 -57.07 22.40
#